data_AF-X1QB21-F1
#
_entry.id   AF-X1QB21-F1
#
_cell.length_a   1.000
_cell.length_b   1.000
_cell.length_c   1.000
_cell.angle_alpha   90.00
_cell.angle_beta   90.00
_cell.angle_gamma   90.00
#
_symmetry.space_group_name_H-M   'P 1'
#
loop_
_entity.id
_entity.type
_entity.pdbx_description
1 polymer ?
#
loop_
_entity_poly.entity_id
_entity_poly.type
_entity_poly.pdbx_seq_one_letter_code
_entity_poly.pdbx_strand_id
1 'polypeptide(L)'
;MFPYGGIHRPVYLFCTPLDYIEDIAVTTSIEGKKGLIKYRITKKGGEAKEAFIHLGDENTRLEQKAEFRGNMAEGELTVDEATFWSPDNPHLYEMVVELLSPEGAPIDEYTLSIGIRTIEVKNDRLYLNGEPIFLKGFGKHEDFPIIGKGLSLPLIAKDYSLMKWIGANSFRTSHYPYSEEMMNMADKEGFLVIDEIPAVGLFFGKGNKRRLSLCKQYLRELIARDKNHPSVIMWSIANEPHSTKPEAKEFFRQLYEHTKKLDPSRLVTLVSMFGLKEEALAYVDVICLNRYYGWYTEPGQLDRASHKLSRELDALYQTYKKPILLSEFGAGAIAGVHAHPAELFSEEYQAELIQKYCEVIESKPYMVGEHVWCFADFKTAQVAYRVALNRKGVFTRTRQPKLAAHILRKWLGSTTLWNWCNSCRFTVLNYNGNNSGQCKISYQGEVIKMRKSILLKQGSMGAVLAVIGVVFLLPFIYMLSTSFSRQANIALPYPPQLIPEDFSFFNYIVMLKSFSVGLYYFNSGIVTSSVVGGVLLISSLAGYAIAKGSFRGKYFIFLLILATMMVPFQIIVVPLYILMLKIKLYDTRLALILPVMANGYSIFLMIQYMKSIP
;
A
#
# COMPACT_ATOMS: atom_id res chain seq x y z
N MET A 1 0.31 4.10 10.73
CA MET A 1 -1.18 4.09 10.67
C MET A 1 -1.75 5.48 10.92
N PHE A 2 -2.93 5.79 10.39
CA PHE A 2 -3.73 6.96 10.78
C PHE A 2 -4.72 6.60 11.91
N PRO A 3 -4.77 7.34 13.03
CA PRO A 3 -5.64 7.02 14.17
C PRO A 3 -7.08 7.49 13.89
N TYR A 4 -7.84 6.70 13.11
CA TYR A 4 -9.26 6.95 12.88
C TYR A 4 -10.04 6.91 14.20
N GLY A 5 -10.82 7.95 14.48
CA GLY A 5 -11.75 8.00 15.62
C GLY A 5 -13.19 7.75 15.20
N GLY A 6 -14.03 7.35 16.15
CA GLY A 6 -15.46 7.10 15.96
C GLY A 6 -15.85 5.62 16.04
N ILE A 7 -17.15 5.34 15.89
CA ILE A 7 -17.71 3.99 15.87
C ILE A 7 -17.53 3.43 14.44
N HIS A 8 -16.41 2.75 14.21
CA HIS A 8 -16.05 2.21 12.88
C HIS A 8 -16.35 0.71 12.73
N ARG A 9 -16.90 0.07 13.77
CA ARG A 9 -17.39 -1.32 13.79
C ARG A 9 -18.82 -1.34 14.35
N PRO A 10 -19.60 -2.41 14.07
CA PRO A 10 -20.99 -2.51 14.54
C PRO A 10 -21.11 -2.41 16.06
N VAL A 11 -22.24 -1.88 16.51
CA VAL A 11 -22.67 -1.90 17.92
C VAL A 11 -23.92 -2.74 17.97
N TYR A 12 -23.89 -3.80 18.77
CA TYR A 12 -25.00 -4.74 18.91
C TYR A 12 -25.71 -4.51 20.23
N LEU A 13 -27.04 -4.60 20.20
CA LEU A 13 -27.88 -4.81 21.37
C LEU A 13 -28.34 -6.26 21.32
N PHE A 14 -28.01 -7.04 22.33
CA PHE A 14 -28.47 -8.41 22.47
C PHE A 14 -29.06 -8.62 23.87
N CYS A 15 -30.01 -9.54 23.97
CA CYS A 15 -30.64 -9.95 25.22
C CYS A 15 -30.25 -11.40 25.48
N THR A 16 -29.88 -11.71 26.72
CA THR A 16 -29.62 -13.08 27.16
C THR A 16 -30.70 -13.51 28.17
N PRO A 17 -30.92 -14.81 28.36
CA PRO A 17 -31.60 -15.30 29.54
C PRO A 17 -30.81 -14.96 30.82
N LEU A 18 -31.40 -15.24 31.99
CA LEU A 18 -30.72 -15.08 33.28
C LEU A 18 -29.53 -16.05 33.42
N ASP A 19 -29.71 -17.27 32.92
CA ASP A 19 -28.68 -18.28 32.78
C ASP A 19 -28.23 -18.31 31.32
N TYR A 20 -26.96 -18.02 31.07
CA TYR A 20 -26.44 -17.89 29.70
C TYR A 20 -24.98 -18.32 29.59
N ILE A 21 -24.56 -18.65 28.38
CA ILE A 21 -23.19 -19.03 28.04
C ILE A 21 -22.33 -17.76 27.99
N GLU A 22 -21.37 -17.65 28.90
CA GLU A 22 -20.49 -16.48 28.99
C GLU A 22 -19.27 -16.61 28.07
N ASP A 23 -18.69 -17.81 27.98
CA ASP A 23 -17.49 -18.05 27.20
C ASP A 23 -17.36 -19.52 26.79
N ILE A 24 -16.87 -19.77 25.59
CA ILE A 24 -16.45 -21.09 25.11
C ILE A 24 -14.99 -20.98 24.69
N ALA A 25 -14.13 -21.85 25.21
CA ALA A 25 -12.75 -21.94 24.81
C ALA A 25 -12.45 -23.34 24.28
N VAL A 26 -11.84 -23.39 23.10
CA VAL A 26 -11.47 -24.64 22.43
C VAL A 26 -9.97 -24.70 22.19
N THR A 27 -9.38 -25.87 22.40
CA THR A 27 -8.00 -26.19 21.99
C THR A 27 -8.00 -27.52 21.27
N THR A 28 -7.28 -27.60 20.14
CA THR A 28 -7.28 -28.78 19.28
C THR A 28 -5.89 -29.45 19.23
N SER A 29 -5.88 -30.76 19.05
CA SER A 29 -4.68 -31.56 18.80
C SER A 29 -4.97 -32.71 17.84
N ILE A 30 -3.92 -33.32 17.29
CA ILE A 30 -4.02 -34.37 16.27
C ILE A 30 -3.28 -35.62 16.74
N GLU A 31 -3.93 -36.78 16.62
CA GLU A 31 -3.34 -38.10 16.85
C GLU A 31 -3.61 -39.04 15.66
N GLY A 32 -2.63 -39.15 14.76
CA GLY A 32 -2.81 -39.87 13.50
C GLY A 32 -3.88 -39.18 12.65
N LYS A 33 -5.02 -39.84 12.48
CA LYS A 33 -6.19 -39.30 11.77
C LYS A 33 -7.29 -38.79 12.71
N LYS A 34 -7.09 -38.87 14.02
CA LYS A 34 -8.05 -38.39 15.01
C LYS A 34 -7.82 -36.92 15.30
N GLY A 35 -8.91 -36.16 15.36
CA GLY A 35 -8.93 -34.80 15.86
C GLY A 35 -9.45 -34.78 17.30
N LEU A 36 -8.66 -34.24 18.21
CA LEU A 36 -9.04 -34.06 19.62
C LEU A 36 -9.41 -32.61 19.85
N ILE A 37 -10.56 -32.37 20.47
CA ILE A 37 -11.09 -31.03 20.75
C ILE A 37 -11.36 -30.95 22.25
N LYS A 38 -10.47 -30.26 22.97
CA LYS A 38 -10.67 -29.94 24.39
C LYS A 38 -11.50 -28.67 24.48
N TYR A 39 -12.59 -28.73 25.23
CA TYR A 39 -13.47 -27.59 25.44
C TYR A 39 -13.53 -27.18 26.92
N ARG A 40 -13.73 -25.88 27.14
CA ARG A 40 -14.13 -25.29 28.40
C ARG A 40 -15.29 -24.35 28.14
N ILE A 41 -16.40 -24.58 28.80
CA ILE A 41 -17.60 -23.75 28.72
C ILE A 41 -17.78 -23.07 30.07
N THR A 42 -17.93 -21.75 30.07
CA THR A 42 -18.24 -20.94 31.24
C THR A 42 -19.65 -20.37 31.08
N LYS A 43 -20.46 -20.48 32.13
CA LYS A 43 -21.81 -19.90 32.18
C LYS A 43 -21.89 -18.82 33.25
N LYS A 44 -22.86 -17.93 33.09
CA LYS A 44 -23.30 -17.00 34.13
C LYS A 44 -24.75 -17.26 34.46
N GLY A 45 -25.14 -17.00 35.71
CA GLY A 45 -26.41 -17.45 36.27
C GLY A 45 -26.22 -18.65 37.21
N GLY A 46 -27.29 -19.30 37.65
CA GLY A 46 -27.27 -20.20 38.80
C GLY A 46 -28.01 -21.53 38.68
N GLU A 47 -29.01 -21.67 37.82
CA GLU A 47 -29.92 -22.83 37.87
C GLU A 47 -29.53 -23.94 36.90
N ALA A 48 -29.03 -23.59 35.72
CA ALA A 48 -28.54 -24.54 34.72
C ALA A 48 -27.36 -25.37 35.24
N LYS A 49 -27.47 -26.70 35.15
CA LYS A 49 -26.45 -27.65 35.62
C LYS A 49 -25.71 -28.35 34.49
N GLU A 50 -26.27 -28.30 33.29
CA GLU A 50 -25.86 -29.13 32.16
C GLU A 50 -25.90 -28.30 30.87
N ALA A 51 -25.02 -28.63 29.94
CA ALA A 51 -25.09 -28.20 28.55
C ALA A 51 -25.04 -29.43 27.64
N PHE A 52 -25.62 -29.31 26.46
CA PHE A 52 -25.53 -30.29 25.40
C PHE A 52 -24.70 -29.71 24.25
N ILE A 53 -23.70 -30.47 23.80
CA ILE A 53 -22.79 -30.07 22.75
C ILE A 53 -23.09 -30.90 21.51
N HIS A 54 -23.40 -30.23 20.41
CA HIS A 54 -23.44 -30.82 19.08
C HIS A 54 -22.21 -30.36 18.31
N LEU A 55 -21.40 -31.29 17.83
CA LEU A 55 -20.31 -31.00 16.91
C LEU A 55 -20.58 -31.70 15.59
N GLY A 56 -20.54 -30.98 14.48
CA GLY A 56 -20.71 -31.63 13.19
C GLY A 56 -20.33 -30.80 11.98
N ASP A 57 -20.36 -31.50 10.85
CA ASP A 57 -20.30 -31.00 9.49
C ASP A 57 -21.27 -31.86 8.63
N GLU A 58 -21.11 -31.88 7.31
CA GLU A 58 -21.95 -32.73 6.45
C GLU A 58 -21.77 -34.24 6.70
N ASN A 59 -20.63 -34.68 7.24
CA ASN A 59 -20.25 -36.10 7.34
C ASN A 59 -20.06 -36.58 8.78
N THR A 60 -19.99 -35.67 9.74
CA THR A 60 -19.66 -35.92 11.15
C THR A 60 -20.79 -35.39 12.00
N ARG A 61 -21.24 -36.20 12.96
CA ARG A 61 -22.18 -35.76 13.99
C ARG A 61 -21.80 -36.41 15.32
N LEU A 62 -21.38 -35.58 16.26
CA LEU A 62 -21.06 -35.96 17.63
C LEU A 62 -21.96 -35.18 18.58
N GLU A 63 -22.38 -35.86 19.64
CA GLU A 63 -23.21 -35.29 20.69
C GLU A 63 -22.58 -35.64 22.03
N GLN A 64 -22.40 -34.65 22.91
CA GLN A 64 -21.84 -34.85 24.23
C GLN A 64 -22.53 -33.97 25.26
N LYS A 65 -22.86 -34.58 26.39
CA LYS A 65 -23.34 -33.85 27.56
C LYS A 65 -22.17 -33.30 28.36
N ALA A 66 -22.25 -32.04 28.76
CA ALA A 66 -21.26 -31.36 29.59
C ALA A 66 -21.88 -30.93 30.93
N GLU A 67 -21.34 -31.44 32.04
CA GLU A 67 -21.82 -31.12 33.38
C GLU A 67 -21.02 -29.97 33.99
N PHE A 68 -21.71 -28.98 34.56
CA PHE A 68 -21.06 -27.84 35.18
C PHE A 68 -20.65 -28.12 36.64
N ARG A 69 -19.37 -27.87 36.95
CA ARG A 69 -18.84 -27.79 38.31
C ARG A 69 -18.75 -26.32 38.70
N GLY A 70 -19.79 -25.84 39.40
CA GLY A 70 -19.99 -24.40 39.61
C GLY A 70 -20.43 -23.75 38.31
N ASN A 71 -19.61 -22.85 37.76
CA ASN A 71 -19.90 -22.12 36.52
C ASN A 71 -19.10 -22.63 35.31
N MET A 72 -18.38 -23.74 35.45
CA MET A 72 -17.47 -24.24 34.42
C MET A 72 -17.73 -25.72 34.12
N ALA A 73 -17.79 -26.06 32.84
CA ALA A 73 -17.77 -27.43 32.34
C ALA A 73 -16.54 -27.62 31.44
N GLU A 74 -15.85 -28.74 31.56
CA GLU A 74 -14.68 -29.09 30.76
C GLU A 74 -14.82 -30.53 30.26
N GLY A 75 -14.30 -30.80 29.07
CA GLY A 75 -14.27 -32.14 28.49
C GLY A 75 -13.49 -32.20 27.18
N GLU A 76 -13.60 -33.34 26.52
CA GLU A 76 -12.90 -33.62 25.26
C GLU A 76 -13.82 -34.38 24.31
N LEU A 77 -13.89 -33.89 23.08
CA LEU A 77 -14.51 -34.56 21.93
C LEU A 77 -13.43 -35.19 21.07
N THR A 78 -13.69 -36.38 20.54
CA THR A 78 -12.81 -37.06 19.57
C THR A 78 -13.55 -37.23 18.25
N VAL A 79 -13.00 -36.67 17.18
CA VAL A 79 -13.46 -36.89 15.81
C VAL A 79 -12.55 -37.93 15.16
N ASP A 80 -13.09 -39.12 14.90
CA ASP A 80 -12.40 -40.15 14.12
C ASP A 80 -12.37 -39.76 12.63
N GLU A 81 -11.26 -40.04 11.94
CA GLU A 81 -11.05 -39.62 10.53
C GLU A 81 -11.32 -38.12 10.30
N ALA A 82 -10.79 -37.28 11.19
CA ALA A 82 -11.01 -35.83 11.17
C ALA A 82 -10.40 -35.16 9.94
N THR A 83 -11.11 -34.16 9.43
CA THR A 83 -10.61 -33.26 8.39
C THR A 83 -9.89 -32.08 9.05
N PHE A 84 -8.56 -32.00 8.87
CA PHE A 84 -7.76 -30.95 9.48
C PHE A 84 -7.84 -29.63 8.71
N TRP A 85 -7.96 -28.54 9.46
CA TRP A 85 -7.92 -27.18 8.92
C TRP A 85 -6.51 -26.82 8.47
N SER A 86 -6.41 -26.24 7.27
CA SER A 86 -5.18 -25.69 6.70
C SER A 86 -5.52 -24.65 5.62
N PRO A 87 -4.54 -23.87 5.14
CA PRO A 87 -4.79 -22.93 4.04
C PRO A 87 -5.37 -23.56 2.76
N ASP A 88 -4.94 -24.77 2.43
CA ASP A 88 -5.39 -25.49 1.22
C ASP A 88 -6.71 -26.24 1.45
N ASN A 89 -7.03 -26.53 2.73
CA ASN A 89 -8.27 -27.18 3.13
C ASN A 89 -8.83 -26.48 4.40
N PRO A 90 -9.50 -25.31 4.27
CA PRO A 90 -9.97 -24.51 5.40
C PRO A 90 -11.25 -25.07 6.02
N HIS A 91 -11.22 -26.35 6.38
CA HIS A 91 -12.37 -27.07 6.90
C HIS A 91 -12.73 -26.63 8.32
N LEU A 92 -14.01 -26.32 8.55
CA LEU A 92 -14.55 -25.88 9.83
C LEU A 92 -15.70 -26.79 10.24
N TYR A 93 -15.64 -27.29 11.46
CA TYR A 93 -16.76 -27.92 12.16
C TYR A 93 -17.62 -26.85 12.83
N GLU A 94 -18.91 -27.11 12.95
CA GLU A 94 -19.82 -26.30 13.74
C GLU A 94 -20.02 -26.95 15.12
N MET A 95 -19.70 -26.23 16.19
CA MET A 95 -19.98 -26.62 17.57
C MET A 95 -21.12 -25.76 18.10
N VAL A 96 -22.29 -26.37 18.26
CA VAL A 96 -23.45 -25.77 18.93
C VAL A 96 -23.43 -26.21 20.39
N VAL A 97 -23.49 -25.25 21.30
CA VAL A 97 -23.60 -25.50 22.74
C VAL A 97 -24.96 -24.98 23.19
N GLU A 98 -25.81 -25.89 23.64
CA GLU A 98 -27.11 -25.61 24.23
C GLU A 98 -27.01 -25.68 25.74
N LEU A 99 -27.29 -24.59 26.44
CA LEU A 99 -27.42 -24.58 27.89
C LEU A 99 -28.80 -25.11 28.27
N LEU A 100 -28.88 -26.02 29.25
CA LEU A 100 -30.14 -26.67 29.63
C LEU A 100 -30.66 -26.17 30.99
N SER A 101 -31.98 -26.00 31.09
CA SER A 101 -32.69 -25.76 32.35
C SER A 101 -32.61 -26.98 33.29
N PRO A 102 -32.94 -26.82 34.60
CA PRO A 102 -33.06 -27.95 35.51
C PRO A 102 -34.05 -29.03 35.05
N GLU A 103 -35.05 -28.66 34.26
CA GLU A 103 -36.07 -29.53 33.67
C GLU A 103 -35.63 -30.17 32.34
N GLY A 104 -34.43 -29.81 31.84
CA GLY A 104 -33.83 -30.35 30.62
C GLY A 104 -34.21 -29.63 29.33
N ALA A 105 -34.84 -28.45 29.39
CA ALA A 105 -35.18 -27.66 28.20
C ALA A 105 -34.02 -26.73 27.81
N PRO A 106 -33.75 -26.50 26.50
CA PRO A 106 -32.71 -25.55 26.08
C PRO A 106 -33.13 -24.11 26.43
N ILE A 107 -32.20 -23.36 27.04
CA ILE A 107 -32.44 -21.98 27.51
C ILE A 107 -31.57 -20.94 26.80
N ASP A 108 -30.37 -21.31 26.39
CA ASP A 108 -29.43 -20.46 25.66
C ASP A 108 -28.66 -21.33 24.67
N GLU A 109 -28.25 -20.74 23.56
CA GLU A 109 -27.52 -21.44 22.50
C GLU A 109 -26.39 -20.56 21.99
N TYR A 110 -25.22 -21.17 21.79
CA TYR A 110 -24.11 -20.51 21.13
C TYR A 110 -23.48 -21.43 20.09
N THR A 111 -23.31 -20.90 18.87
CA THR A 111 -22.67 -21.60 17.76
C THR A 111 -21.26 -21.07 17.53
N LEU A 112 -20.28 -21.97 17.52
CA LEU A 112 -18.86 -21.68 17.32
C LEU A 112 -18.29 -22.51 16.17
N SER A 113 -17.66 -21.86 15.19
CA SER A 113 -16.89 -22.56 14.15
C SER A 113 -15.51 -22.97 14.67
N ILE A 114 -15.10 -24.22 14.43
CA ILE A 114 -13.85 -24.80 14.94
C ILE A 114 -13.05 -25.42 13.79
N GLY A 115 -11.77 -25.07 13.69
CA GLY A 115 -10.81 -25.78 12.83
C GLY A 115 -9.87 -26.65 13.67
N ILE A 116 -9.78 -27.94 13.34
CA ILE A 116 -8.85 -28.87 13.99
C ILE A 116 -7.49 -28.74 13.31
N ARG A 117 -6.48 -28.25 14.03
CA ARG A 117 -5.12 -28.10 13.50
C ARG A 117 -4.10 -28.04 14.63
N THR A 118 -2.85 -28.37 14.33
CA THR A 118 -1.71 -28.09 15.23
C THR A 118 -0.77 -27.06 14.63
N ILE A 119 -0.12 -26.26 15.47
CA ILE A 119 0.96 -25.35 15.06
C ILE A 119 2.12 -25.49 16.04
N GLU A 120 3.33 -25.69 15.53
CA GLU A 120 4.51 -25.79 16.37
C GLU A 120 5.77 -25.28 15.67
N VAL A 121 6.75 -24.86 16.48
CA VAL A 121 8.11 -24.64 16.03
C VAL A 121 8.94 -25.85 16.47
N LYS A 122 9.58 -26.52 15.51
CA LYS A 122 10.47 -27.65 15.79
C LYS A 122 11.81 -27.37 15.13
N ASN A 123 12.86 -27.29 15.94
CA ASN A 123 14.17 -26.77 15.53
C ASN A 123 14.05 -25.33 15.00
N ASP A 124 14.32 -25.12 13.71
CA ASP A 124 14.32 -23.83 13.02
C ASP A 124 13.22 -23.71 11.97
N ARG A 125 12.17 -24.53 12.06
CA ARG A 125 11.04 -24.56 11.12
C ARG A 125 9.70 -24.44 11.82
N LEU A 126 8.74 -23.93 11.06
CA LEU A 126 7.34 -23.82 11.45
C LEU A 126 6.55 -24.98 10.81
N TYR A 127 5.74 -25.66 11.62
CA TYR A 127 4.93 -26.80 11.19
C TYR A 127 3.45 -26.54 11.44
N LEU A 128 2.62 -26.88 10.45
CA LEU A 128 1.16 -26.93 10.54
C LEU A 128 0.74 -28.38 10.29
N ASN A 129 0.00 -28.98 11.24
CA ASN A 129 -0.46 -30.37 11.13
C ASN A 129 0.68 -31.38 10.91
N GLY A 130 1.85 -31.12 11.48
CA GLY A 130 3.05 -31.96 11.35
C GLY A 130 3.88 -31.73 10.08
N GLU A 131 3.41 -30.88 9.15
CA GLU A 131 4.10 -30.58 7.89
C GLU A 131 4.71 -29.17 7.89
N PRO A 132 5.91 -28.95 7.31
CA PRO A 132 6.51 -27.62 7.22
C PRO A 132 5.62 -26.64 6.46
N ILE A 133 5.43 -25.44 7.00
CA ILE A 133 4.65 -24.39 6.37
C ILE A 133 5.47 -23.10 6.24
N PHE A 134 5.38 -22.46 5.07
CA PHE A 134 6.00 -21.18 4.80
C PHE A 134 4.94 -20.09 4.66
N LEU A 135 5.08 -19.01 5.44
CA LEU A 135 4.11 -17.91 5.51
C LEU A 135 4.37 -16.90 4.39
N LYS A 136 3.53 -16.95 3.35
CA LYS A 136 3.53 -16.06 2.20
C LYS A 136 2.45 -15.00 2.40
N GLY A 137 2.82 -13.74 2.51
CA GLY A 137 1.80 -12.77 2.88
C GLY A 137 2.19 -11.31 2.95
N PHE A 138 1.45 -10.61 3.79
CA PHE A 138 1.50 -9.16 3.90
C PHE A 138 1.28 -8.69 5.33
N GLY A 139 1.93 -7.59 5.68
CA GLY A 139 1.34 -6.69 6.67
C GLY A 139 0.26 -5.83 6.00
N LYS A 140 -0.85 -5.61 6.69
CA LYS A 140 -2.04 -4.96 6.14
C LYS A 140 -2.59 -3.93 7.13
N HIS A 141 -3.41 -3.00 6.64
CA HIS A 141 -4.27 -2.15 7.48
C HIS A 141 -5.74 -2.26 7.04
N GLU A 142 -6.67 -2.11 8.00
CA GLU A 142 -8.09 -1.84 7.75
C GLU A 142 -8.25 -0.36 7.33
N ASP A 143 -8.00 -0.07 6.04
CA ASP A 143 -8.14 1.28 5.48
C ASP A 143 -8.68 1.24 4.05
N PHE A 144 -9.60 2.17 3.72
CA PHE A 144 -10.10 2.42 2.38
C PHE A 144 -10.45 3.91 2.19
N PRO A 145 -10.46 4.46 0.95
CA PRO A 145 -10.85 5.84 0.74
C PRO A 145 -12.27 6.14 1.25
N ILE A 146 -12.48 7.36 1.72
CA ILE A 146 -13.76 7.86 2.27
C ILE A 146 -14.12 7.22 3.61
N ILE A 147 -14.25 5.89 3.69
CA ILE A 147 -14.69 5.18 4.91
C ILE A 147 -13.57 4.98 5.95
N GLY A 148 -12.30 5.18 5.59
CA GLY A 148 -11.17 4.96 6.50
C GLY A 148 -11.16 3.53 7.03
N LYS A 149 -11.25 3.37 8.35
CA LYS A 149 -11.35 2.07 9.05
C LYS A 149 -12.79 1.51 9.15
N GLY A 150 -13.79 2.18 8.58
CA GLY A 150 -15.17 1.69 8.59
C GLY A 150 -15.29 0.28 8.01
N LEU A 151 -16.02 -0.60 8.71
CA LEU A 151 -16.25 -1.98 8.28
C LEU A 151 -16.95 -2.04 6.92
N SER A 152 -16.47 -2.92 6.02
CA SER A 152 -17.11 -3.19 4.73
C SER A 152 -16.87 -4.64 4.32
N LEU A 153 -17.92 -5.48 4.43
CA LEU A 153 -17.83 -6.90 4.09
C LEU A 153 -17.43 -7.15 2.63
N PRO A 154 -17.95 -6.41 1.62
CA PRO A 154 -17.51 -6.58 0.24
C PRO A 154 -16.02 -6.24 0.05
N LEU A 155 -15.50 -5.27 0.81
CA LEU A 155 -14.07 -4.96 0.77
C LEU A 155 -13.24 -6.06 1.41
N ILE A 156 -13.69 -6.65 2.52
CA ILE A 156 -13.05 -7.80 3.14
C ILE A 156 -12.95 -8.95 2.14
N ALA A 157 -14.08 -9.33 1.52
CA ALA A 157 -14.10 -10.38 0.49
C ALA A 157 -13.16 -10.07 -0.69
N LYS A 158 -13.11 -8.81 -1.13
CA LYS A 158 -12.18 -8.35 -2.18
C LYS A 158 -10.72 -8.48 -1.74
N ASP A 159 -10.38 -8.06 -0.51
CA ASP A 159 -9.02 -8.15 0.02
C ASP A 159 -8.55 -9.61 0.05
N TYR A 160 -9.38 -10.55 0.54
CA TYR A 160 -9.08 -11.99 0.51
C TYR A 160 -8.93 -12.55 -0.90
N SER A 161 -9.85 -12.20 -1.81
CA SER A 161 -9.77 -12.62 -3.21
C SER A 161 -8.46 -12.18 -3.88
N LEU A 162 -7.99 -10.97 -3.58
CA LEU A 162 -6.74 -10.45 -4.10
C LEU A 162 -5.51 -11.09 -3.47
N MET A 163 -5.55 -11.40 -2.17
CA MET A 163 -4.49 -12.17 -1.52
C MET A 163 -4.38 -13.58 -2.10
N LYS A 164 -5.52 -14.26 -2.32
CA LYS A 164 -5.58 -15.56 -3.03
C LYS A 164 -5.08 -15.44 -4.47
N TRP A 165 -5.47 -14.41 -5.19
CA TRP A 165 -5.02 -14.18 -6.58
C TRP A 165 -3.50 -14.04 -6.69
N ILE A 166 -2.84 -13.47 -5.67
CA ILE A 166 -1.37 -13.41 -5.58
C ILE A 166 -0.76 -14.77 -5.17
N GLY A 167 -1.48 -15.61 -4.42
CA GLY A 167 -0.96 -16.85 -3.85
C GLY A 167 -0.44 -16.69 -2.41
N ALA A 168 -0.92 -15.68 -1.69
CA ALA A 168 -0.66 -15.52 -0.26
C ALA A 168 -1.52 -16.51 0.55
N ASN A 169 -0.97 -17.00 1.66
CA ASN A 169 -1.61 -17.90 2.62
C ASN A 169 -1.63 -17.32 4.04
N SER A 170 -1.09 -16.11 4.24
CA SER A 170 -0.98 -15.50 5.57
C SER A 170 -1.04 -13.98 5.52
N PHE A 171 -1.38 -13.37 6.65
CA PHE A 171 -1.22 -11.94 6.85
C PHE A 171 -0.98 -11.61 8.32
N ARG A 172 -0.44 -10.41 8.56
CA ARG A 172 -0.25 -9.83 9.90
C ARG A 172 -1.18 -8.64 10.09
N THR A 173 -1.87 -8.57 11.24
CA THR A 173 -2.93 -7.57 11.47
C THR A 173 -2.40 -6.14 11.54
N SER A 174 -1.16 -5.89 11.95
CA SER A 174 -0.42 -4.61 11.75
C SER A 174 -1.31 -3.35 11.85
N HIS A 175 -1.54 -2.72 13.00
CA HIS A 175 -0.89 -2.97 14.26
C HIS A 175 -1.88 -2.96 15.41
N TYR A 176 -2.93 -3.78 15.29
CA TYR A 176 -4.05 -3.82 16.22
C TYR A 176 -4.97 -5.00 15.88
N PRO A 177 -5.82 -5.43 16.83
CA PRO A 177 -6.83 -6.45 16.60
C PRO A 177 -7.78 -6.06 15.46
N TYR A 178 -7.94 -6.96 14.49
CA TYR A 178 -8.86 -6.78 13.35
C TYR A 178 -10.32 -7.02 13.74
N SER A 179 -11.26 -6.72 12.84
CA SER A 179 -12.67 -6.99 13.07
C SER A 179 -12.93 -8.50 13.10
N GLU A 180 -13.91 -8.95 13.87
CA GLU A 180 -14.27 -10.37 13.92
C GLU A 180 -14.68 -10.90 12.55
N GLU A 181 -15.31 -10.07 11.72
CA GLU A 181 -15.69 -10.43 10.35
C GLU A 181 -14.47 -10.71 9.46
N MET A 182 -13.37 -9.98 9.66
CA MET A 182 -12.11 -10.25 8.98
C MET A 182 -11.48 -11.56 9.47
N MET A 183 -11.54 -11.84 10.78
CA MET A 183 -10.99 -13.06 11.37
C MET A 183 -11.81 -14.31 10.99
N ASN A 184 -13.13 -14.22 11.04
CA ASN A 184 -14.06 -15.25 10.54
C ASN A 184 -13.82 -15.56 9.06
N MET A 185 -13.54 -14.54 8.25
CA MET A 185 -13.20 -14.74 6.85
C MET A 185 -11.80 -15.37 6.70
N ALA A 186 -10.84 -15.08 7.59
CA ALA A 186 -9.53 -15.76 7.58
C ALA A 186 -9.67 -17.26 7.80
N ASP A 187 -10.54 -17.66 8.73
CA ASP A 187 -10.83 -19.06 9.02
C ASP A 187 -11.44 -19.77 7.81
N LYS A 188 -12.46 -19.15 7.20
CA LYS A 188 -13.19 -19.70 6.04
C LYS A 188 -12.35 -19.75 4.77
N GLU A 189 -11.51 -18.74 4.55
CA GLU A 189 -10.72 -18.61 3.33
C GLU A 189 -9.36 -19.31 3.42
N GLY A 190 -8.95 -19.79 4.59
CA GLY A 190 -7.69 -20.50 4.78
C GLY A 190 -6.47 -19.59 4.85
N PHE A 191 -6.50 -18.58 5.72
CA PHE A 191 -5.37 -17.69 5.95
C PHE A 191 -4.78 -17.87 7.35
N LEU A 192 -3.45 -17.92 7.44
CA LEU A 192 -2.72 -17.94 8.70
C LEU A 192 -2.49 -16.51 9.18
N VAL A 193 -2.91 -16.20 10.40
CA VAL A 193 -2.90 -14.83 10.93
C VAL A 193 -1.88 -14.70 12.06
N ILE A 194 -1.03 -13.69 11.94
CA ILE A 194 -0.23 -13.15 13.04
C ILE A 194 -1.01 -11.97 13.60
N ASP A 195 -1.62 -12.16 14.76
CA ASP A 195 -2.48 -11.15 15.37
C ASP A 195 -1.74 -10.38 16.47
N GLU A 196 -2.06 -9.10 16.65
CA GLU A 196 -1.21 -8.19 17.43
C GLU A 196 -1.98 -7.14 18.23
N ILE A 197 -1.42 -6.82 19.39
CA ILE A 197 -1.88 -5.68 20.19
C ILE A 197 -1.33 -4.36 19.64
N PRO A 198 -1.96 -3.21 19.94
CA PRO A 198 -1.50 -1.89 19.46
C PRO A 198 -0.28 -1.32 20.22
N ALA A 199 0.73 -2.16 20.46
CA ALA A 199 1.98 -1.80 21.10
C ALA A 199 3.06 -1.43 20.07
N VAL A 200 2.87 -0.30 19.38
CA VAL A 200 3.76 0.20 18.33
C VAL A 200 4.72 1.26 18.87
N GLY A 201 6.02 1.14 18.61
CA GLY A 201 6.98 2.21 18.93
C GLY A 201 7.14 2.48 20.42
N LEU A 202 7.14 1.42 21.26
CA LEU A 202 7.22 1.58 22.71
C LEU A 202 8.54 2.21 23.15
N PHE A 203 8.47 3.25 23.99
CA PHE A 203 9.63 3.86 24.63
C PHE A 203 9.77 3.43 26.10
N PHE A 204 11.00 3.14 26.51
CA PHE A 204 11.31 2.70 27.88
C PHE A 204 11.83 3.83 28.76
N GLY A 205 11.27 3.94 29.95
CA GLY A 205 11.60 4.97 30.95
C GLY A 205 10.43 5.22 31.91
N LYS A 206 10.14 6.49 32.22
CA LYS A 206 8.99 6.85 33.06
C LYS A 206 7.69 6.29 32.47
N GLY A 207 6.88 5.62 33.30
CA GLY A 207 5.59 5.04 32.92
C GLY A 207 5.61 3.57 32.48
N ASN A 208 6.75 2.87 32.52
CA ASN A 208 6.84 1.46 32.10
C ASN A 208 5.83 0.54 32.81
N LYS A 209 5.62 0.69 34.12
CA LYS A 209 4.63 -0.12 34.87
C LYS A 209 3.21 0.01 34.30
N ARG A 210 2.79 1.24 33.96
CA ARG A 210 1.47 1.49 33.34
C ARG A 210 1.40 0.90 31.93
N ARG A 211 2.44 1.09 31.11
CA ARG A 211 2.49 0.50 29.75
C ARG A 211 2.41 -1.02 29.80
N LEU A 212 3.13 -1.65 30.72
CA LEU A 212 3.11 -3.10 30.90
C LEU A 212 1.72 -3.60 31.27
N SER A 213 1.06 -2.92 32.22
CA SER A 213 -0.32 -3.24 32.62
C SER A 213 -1.29 -3.15 31.43
N LEU A 214 -1.20 -2.08 30.64
CA LEU A 214 -2.03 -1.90 29.44
C LEU A 214 -1.76 -2.98 28.37
N CYS A 215 -0.49 -3.33 28.12
CA CYS A 215 -0.16 -4.38 27.17
C CYS A 215 -0.69 -5.74 27.63
N LYS A 216 -0.58 -6.07 28.94
CA LYS A 216 -1.17 -7.29 29.52
C LYS A 216 -2.70 -7.30 29.42
N GLN A 217 -3.34 -6.15 29.61
CA GLN A 217 -4.79 -6.00 29.41
C GLN A 217 -5.18 -6.26 27.95
N TYR A 218 -4.51 -5.62 26.98
CA TYR A 218 -4.82 -5.80 25.57
C TYR A 218 -4.56 -7.23 25.09
N LEU A 219 -3.51 -7.90 25.58
CA LEU A 219 -3.29 -9.31 25.27
C LEU A 219 -4.41 -10.19 25.80
N ARG A 220 -4.88 -9.94 27.03
CA ARG A 220 -6.01 -10.67 27.61
C ARG A 220 -7.29 -10.48 26.81
N GLU A 221 -7.60 -9.24 26.42
CA GLU A 221 -8.80 -8.94 25.61
C GLU A 221 -8.71 -9.54 24.21
N LEU A 222 -7.55 -9.42 23.55
CA LEU A 222 -7.30 -9.99 22.23
C LEU A 222 -7.44 -11.51 22.24
N ILE A 223 -6.72 -12.18 23.13
CA ILE A 223 -6.74 -13.65 23.22
C ILE A 223 -8.12 -14.14 23.65
N ALA A 224 -8.78 -13.47 24.59
CA ALA A 224 -10.12 -13.89 25.02
C ALA A 224 -11.11 -13.92 23.86
N ARG A 225 -11.04 -12.95 22.94
CA ARG A 225 -11.87 -12.86 21.74
C ARG A 225 -11.44 -13.86 20.65
N ASP A 226 -10.13 -13.94 20.37
CA ASP A 226 -9.65 -14.57 19.13
C ASP A 226 -9.08 -15.99 19.33
N LYS A 227 -9.05 -16.51 20.56
CA LYS A 227 -8.52 -17.86 20.90
C LYS A 227 -9.16 -19.01 20.13
N ASN A 228 -10.39 -18.85 19.62
CA ASN A 228 -11.10 -19.91 18.92
C ASN A 228 -10.90 -19.88 17.40
N HIS A 229 -10.30 -18.82 16.84
CA HIS A 229 -9.99 -18.75 15.41
C HIS A 229 -8.85 -19.72 15.06
N PRO A 230 -9.08 -20.77 14.23
CA PRO A 230 -8.01 -21.63 13.74
C PRO A 230 -6.99 -20.86 12.88
N SER A 231 -7.41 -19.76 12.25
CA SER A 231 -6.55 -18.90 11.45
C SER A 231 -5.42 -18.28 12.26
N VAL A 232 -5.64 -17.94 13.53
CA VAL A 232 -4.64 -17.27 14.37
C VAL A 232 -3.57 -18.27 14.78
N ILE A 233 -2.33 -18.06 14.34
CA ILE A 233 -1.22 -18.99 14.60
C ILE A 233 -0.19 -18.42 15.58
N MET A 234 -0.19 -17.11 15.76
CA MET A 234 0.86 -16.40 16.47
C MET A 234 0.36 -15.07 17.05
N TRP A 235 0.74 -14.79 18.29
CA TRP A 235 0.47 -13.54 18.99
C TRP A 235 1.70 -12.63 18.95
N SER A 236 1.57 -11.45 18.36
CA SER A 236 2.61 -10.42 18.34
C SER A 236 2.41 -9.44 19.50
N ILE A 237 3.38 -9.40 20.42
CA ILE A 237 3.29 -8.63 21.66
C ILE A 237 3.67 -7.15 21.49
N ALA A 238 4.41 -6.79 20.43
CA ALA A 238 4.71 -5.41 20.06
C ALA A 238 5.33 -5.29 18.66
N ASN A 239 5.33 -4.06 18.15
CA ASN A 239 5.98 -3.68 16.90
C ASN A 239 6.98 -2.54 17.10
N GLU A 240 8.22 -2.76 16.64
CA GLU A 240 9.30 -1.78 16.60
C GLU A 240 9.49 -1.02 17.92
N PRO A 241 9.64 -1.70 19.07
CA PRO A 241 9.92 -1.01 20.32
C PRO A 241 11.31 -0.37 20.32
N HIS A 242 11.45 0.77 21.00
CA HIS A 242 12.72 1.44 21.29
C HIS A 242 13.43 0.79 22.50
N SER A 243 13.71 -0.49 22.36
CA SER A 243 14.08 -1.47 23.39
C SER A 243 15.57 -1.56 23.74
N THR A 244 16.41 -0.65 23.27
CA THR A 244 17.87 -0.70 23.54
C THR A 244 18.25 -0.45 25.01
N LYS A 245 17.27 -0.25 25.90
CA LYS A 245 17.50 -0.04 27.33
C LYS A 245 17.33 -1.35 28.10
N PRO A 246 18.09 -1.58 29.19
CA PRO A 246 18.04 -2.84 29.93
C PRO A 246 16.65 -3.25 30.43
N GLU A 247 15.79 -2.28 30.78
CA GLU A 247 14.45 -2.56 31.29
C GLU A 247 13.51 -3.18 30.25
N ALA A 248 13.82 -3.04 28.96
CA ALA A 248 13.01 -3.58 27.88
C ALA A 248 13.00 -5.11 27.87
N LYS A 249 14.15 -5.72 28.18
CA LYS A 249 14.30 -7.18 28.21
C LYS A 249 13.35 -7.81 29.22
N GLU A 250 13.37 -7.31 30.45
CA GLU A 250 12.49 -7.79 31.52
C GLU A 250 11.01 -7.50 31.22
N PHE A 251 10.70 -6.34 30.64
CA PHE A 251 9.35 -6.00 30.21
C PHE A 251 8.80 -7.02 29.22
N PHE A 252 9.58 -7.40 28.20
CA PHE A 252 9.15 -8.36 27.19
C PHE A 252 9.14 -9.80 27.69
N ARG A 253 10.04 -10.18 28.61
CA ARG A 253 9.95 -11.48 29.31
C ARG A 253 8.59 -11.63 30.00
N GLN A 254 8.16 -10.60 30.74
CA GLN A 254 6.85 -10.62 31.42
C GLN A 254 5.66 -10.64 30.47
N LEU A 255 5.76 -10.00 29.30
CA LEU A 255 4.70 -10.07 28.28
C LEU A 255 4.65 -11.45 27.63
N TYR A 256 5.80 -12.04 27.31
CA TYR A 256 5.87 -13.39 26.76
C TYR A 256 5.26 -14.41 27.73
N GLU A 257 5.67 -14.40 29.00
CA GLU A 257 5.13 -15.31 30.02
C GLU A 257 3.63 -15.11 30.25
N HIS A 258 3.18 -13.85 30.28
CA HIS A 258 1.74 -13.54 30.40
C HIS A 258 0.95 -14.07 29.20
N THR A 259 1.49 -13.93 27.99
CA THR A 259 0.86 -14.42 26.75
C THR A 259 0.77 -15.94 26.78
N LYS A 260 1.87 -16.65 27.09
CA LYS A 260 1.88 -18.12 27.19
C LYS A 260 0.99 -18.66 28.30
N LYS A 261 0.80 -17.90 29.39
CA LYS A 261 -0.16 -18.25 30.45
C LYS A 261 -1.61 -18.15 29.98
N LEU A 262 -1.92 -17.17 29.12
CA LEU A 262 -3.27 -16.98 28.58
C LEU A 262 -3.59 -18.01 27.49
N ASP A 263 -2.64 -18.26 26.59
CA ASP A 263 -2.78 -19.22 25.50
C ASP A 263 -1.44 -19.95 25.26
N PRO A 264 -1.29 -21.18 25.78
CA PRO A 264 -0.11 -22.01 25.52
C PRO A 264 -0.13 -22.66 24.13
N SER A 265 -1.27 -22.68 23.43
CA SER A 265 -1.46 -23.42 22.17
C SER A 265 -0.89 -22.71 20.94
N ARG A 266 -0.56 -21.41 21.07
CA ARG A 266 -0.05 -20.57 19.96
C ARG A 266 1.34 -20.03 20.22
N LEU A 267 1.99 -19.64 19.12
CA LEU A 267 3.32 -19.06 19.12
C LEU A 267 3.25 -17.58 19.54
N VAL A 268 4.36 -17.05 20.03
CA VAL A 268 4.49 -15.65 20.45
C VAL A 268 5.68 -15.01 19.73
N THR A 269 5.48 -13.81 19.21
CA THR A 269 6.50 -13.04 18.50
C THR A 269 6.61 -11.60 18.99
N LEU A 270 7.72 -10.97 18.63
CA LEU A 270 8.03 -9.55 18.76
C LEU A 270 8.59 -9.07 17.42
N VAL A 271 8.02 -8.01 16.87
CA VAL A 271 8.47 -7.46 15.59
C VAL A 271 9.56 -6.41 15.83
N SER A 272 10.80 -6.72 15.42
CA SER A 272 11.98 -5.90 15.72
C SER A 272 12.43 -5.03 14.55
N MET A 273 12.77 -3.77 14.87
CA MET A 273 13.57 -2.90 13.98
C MET A 273 15.07 -2.94 14.31
N PHE A 274 15.46 -3.42 15.49
CA PHE A 274 16.86 -3.37 15.97
C PHE A 274 17.68 -4.62 15.68
N GLY A 275 17.05 -5.73 15.30
CA GLY A 275 17.75 -6.98 14.97
C GLY A 275 18.57 -7.48 16.14
N LEU A 276 19.87 -7.73 15.94
CA LEU A 276 20.78 -8.26 16.97
C LEU A 276 20.88 -7.42 18.26
N LYS A 277 20.49 -6.13 18.20
CA LYS A 277 20.46 -5.26 19.39
C LYS A 277 19.19 -5.44 20.24
N GLU A 278 18.21 -6.21 19.75
CA GLU A 278 16.99 -6.54 20.49
C GLU A 278 17.19 -7.83 21.30
N GLU A 279 17.61 -7.70 22.55
CA GLU A 279 17.81 -8.85 23.42
C GLU A 279 16.52 -9.64 23.69
N ALA A 280 15.34 -9.01 23.57
CA ALA A 280 14.05 -9.65 23.79
C ALA A 280 13.73 -10.75 22.76
N LEU A 281 14.43 -10.80 21.62
CA LEU A 281 14.32 -11.89 20.64
C LEU A 281 14.70 -13.26 21.24
N ALA A 282 15.41 -13.28 22.37
CA ALA A 282 15.72 -14.51 23.10
C ALA A 282 14.47 -15.21 23.65
N TYR A 283 13.34 -14.52 23.87
CA TYR A 283 12.15 -15.10 24.50
C TYR A 283 11.13 -15.66 23.50
N VAL A 284 11.01 -15.04 22.33
CA VAL A 284 9.94 -15.34 21.36
C VAL A 284 10.12 -16.67 20.67
N ASP A 285 9.03 -17.28 20.17
CA ASP A 285 9.09 -18.56 19.45
C ASP A 285 9.59 -18.37 18.00
N VAL A 286 9.20 -17.26 17.35
CA VAL A 286 9.60 -16.89 15.99
C VAL A 286 10.12 -15.46 15.99
N ILE A 287 11.25 -15.22 15.33
CA ILE A 287 11.81 -13.87 15.20
C ILE A 287 11.13 -13.16 14.02
N CYS A 288 10.48 -12.04 14.28
CA CYS A 288 9.93 -11.18 13.23
C CYS A 288 10.76 -9.91 13.07
N LEU A 289 11.11 -9.57 11.82
CA LEU A 289 12.01 -8.48 11.51
C LEU A 289 11.44 -7.53 10.45
N ASN A 290 11.49 -6.24 10.71
CA ASN A 290 11.17 -5.19 9.75
C ASN A 290 12.44 -4.66 9.10
N ARG A 291 12.62 -4.80 7.79
CA ARG A 291 13.83 -4.35 7.08
C ARG A 291 13.52 -3.60 5.79
N TYR A 292 14.23 -2.50 5.60
CA TYR A 292 14.03 -1.54 4.50
C TYR A 292 15.36 -1.07 3.90
N TYR A 293 16.37 -1.94 3.88
CA TYR A 293 17.60 -1.74 3.11
C TYR A 293 17.24 -1.63 1.62
N GLY A 294 17.87 -0.69 0.91
CA GLY A 294 17.48 -0.30 -0.44
C GLY A 294 16.38 0.78 -0.46
N TRP A 295 15.68 1.03 0.65
CA TRP A 295 14.65 2.07 0.72
C TRP A 295 15.04 3.19 1.69
N TYR A 296 15.04 2.93 3.00
CA TYR A 296 15.39 3.96 4.01
C TYR A 296 16.89 4.03 4.29
N THR A 297 17.60 2.93 4.09
CA THR A 297 19.07 2.89 4.15
C THR A 297 19.58 2.30 2.85
N GLU A 298 20.74 2.75 2.37
CA GLU A 298 21.26 2.37 1.04
C GLU A 298 20.25 2.64 -0.11
N PRO A 299 19.60 3.83 -0.16
CA PRO A 299 18.58 4.12 -1.16
C PRO A 299 19.14 3.99 -2.58
N GLY A 300 18.43 3.26 -3.45
CA GLY A 300 18.84 3.01 -4.84
C GLY A 300 19.91 1.93 -5.03
N GLN A 301 20.47 1.35 -3.95
CA GLN A 301 21.59 0.41 -4.00
C GLN A 301 21.13 -1.02 -3.64
N LEU A 302 20.36 -1.67 -4.52
CA LEU A 302 19.74 -2.97 -4.26
C LEU A 302 20.75 -4.10 -3.99
N ASP A 303 21.88 -4.14 -4.70
CA ASP A 303 22.92 -5.15 -4.46
C ASP A 303 23.52 -5.03 -3.05
N ARG A 304 23.87 -3.81 -2.65
CA ARG A 304 24.38 -3.55 -1.30
C ARG A 304 23.32 -3.88 -0.24
N ALA A 305 22.07 -3.56 -0.50
CA ALA A 305 20.95 -3.85 0.39
C ALA A 305 20.75 -5.36 0.60
N SER A 306 20.75 -6.15 -0.48
CA SER A 306 20.57 -7.60 -0.43
C SER A 306 21.72 -8.30 0.31
N HIS A 307 22.96 -7.90 0.07
CA HIS A 307 24.12 -8.43 0.81
C HIS A 307 24.05 -8.12 2.30
N LYS A 308 23.64 -6.89 2.66
CA LYS A 308 23.49 -6.47 4.06
C LYS A 308 22.37 -7.25 4.76
N LEU A 309 21.23 -7.43 4.10
CA LEU A 309 20.11 -8.22 4.59
C LEU A 309 20.55 -9.67 4.84
N SER A 310 21.18 -10.30 3.85
CA SER A 310 21.64 -11.69 3.92
C SER A 310 22.58 -11.93 5.13
N ARG A 311 23.56 -11.05 5.34
CA ARG A 311 24.48 -11.13 6.48
C ARG A 311 23.78 -10.96 7.82
N GLU A 312 22.82 -10.06 7.92
CA GLU A 312 22.09 -9.84 9.17
C GLU A 312 21.20 -11.04 9.53
N LEU A 313 20.53 -11.63 8.54
CA LEU A 313 19.74 -12.84 8.74
C LEU A 313 20.62 -14.00 9.23
N ASP A 314 21.80 -14.19 8.62
CA ASP A 314 22.75 -15.23 9.06
C ASP A 314 23.19 -15.01 10.50
N ALA A 315 23.51 -13.76 10.86
CA ALA A 315 23.97 -13.44 12.20
C ALA A 315 22.85 -13.62 13.24
N LEU A 316 21.62 -13.20 12.95
CA LEU A 316 20.46 -13.43 13.82
C LEU A 316 20.23 -14.92 14.06
N TYR A 317 20.27 -15.73 13.00
CA TYR A 317 20.11 -17.17 13.12
C TYR A 317 21.26 -17.81 13.90
N GLN A 318 22.50 -17.39 13.67
CA GLN A 318 23.65 -17.88 14.44
C GLN A 318 23.54 -17.58 15.93
N THR A 319 23.01 -16.41 16.31
CA THR A 319 22.83 -16.02 17.72
C THR A 319 21.68 -16.76 18.40
N TYR A 320 20.51 -16.84 17.76
CA TYR A 320 19.30 -17.33 18.44
C TYR A 320 18.89 -18.75 18.08
N LYS A 321 19.31 -19.26 16.92
CA LYS A 321 18.93 -20.60 16.39
C LYS A 321 17.42 -20.81 16.33
N LYS A 322 16.70 -19.77 15.90
CA LYS A 322 15.23 -19.73 15.80
C LYS A 322 14.78 -19.46 14.37
N PRO A 323 13.55 -19.90 13.99
CA PRO A 323 12.95 -19.51 12.73
C PRO A 323 12.79 -17.99 12.62
N ILE A 324 13.00 -17.47 11.42
CA ILE A 324 12.93 -16.04 11.13
C ILE A 324 11.86 -15.76 10.07
N LEU A 325 11.08 -14.71 10.29
CA LEU A 325 10.11 -14.17 9.35
C LEU A 325 10.43 -12.68 9.09
N LEU A 326 10.54 -12.27 7.82
CA LEU A 326 10.56 -10.85 7.50
C LEU A 326 9.13 -10.33 7.55
N SER A 327 8.76 -9.65 8.63
CA SER A 327 7.40 -9.19 8.91
C SER A 327 7.03 -7.93 8.16
N GLU A 328 8.05 -7.15 7.76
CA GLU A 328 7.89 -6.02 6.86
C GLU A 328 9.13 -5.83 5.99
N PHE A 329 8.92 -5.73 4.69
CA PHE A 329 9.88 -5.18 3.74
C PHE A 329 9.15 -4.62 2.52
N GLY A 330 9.76 -3.67 1.83
CA GLY A 330 9.19 -3.10 0.60
C GLY A 330 9.62 -1.67 0.34
N ALA A 331 9.30 -1.19 -0.86
CA ALA A 331 9.59 0.17 -1.31
C ALA A 331 8.29 0.93 -1.60
N GLY A 332 8.31 2.25 -1.50
CA GLY A 332 7.17 3.06 -1.94
C GLY A 332 7.17 3.16 -3.46
N ALA A 333 5.99 3.07 -4.09
CA ALA A 333 5.79 3.39 -5.51
C ALA A 333 4.55 4.26 -5.72
N ILE A 334 4.69 5.29 -6.56
CA ILE A 334 3.56 6.09 -7.03
C ILE A 334 2.97 5.35 -8.24
N ALA A 335 1.73 4.90 -8.12
CA ALA A 335 1.09 4.15 -9.20
C ALA A 335 1.10 4.94 -10.52
N GLY A 336 1.53 4.29 -11.60
CA GLY A 336 1.69 4.89 -12.93
C GLY A 336 2.98 5.71 -13.13
N VAL A 337 3.85 5.83 -12.14
CA VAL A 337 5.20 6.38 -12.33
C VAL A 337 6.15 5.25 -12.71
N HIS A 338 6.74 5.37 -13.89
CA HIS A 338 7.66 4.39 -14.48
C HIS A 338 9.03 5.02 -14.75
N ALA A 339 10.10 4.25 -14.61
CA ALA A 339 11.46 4.71 -14.90
C ALA A 339 12.35 3.61 -15.51
N HIS A 340 13.26 4.00 -16.40
CA HIS A 340 14.33 3.12 -16.91
C HIS A 340 15.67 3.88 -16.98
N PRO A 341 16.68 3.53 -16.19
CA PRO A 341 16.69 2.46 -15.17
C PRO A 341 15.68 2.71 -14.03
N ALA A 342 15.40 1.69 -13.23
CA ALA A 342 14.46 1.79 -12.12
C ALA A 342 14.93 2.84 -11.08
N GLU A 343 14.03 3.74 -10.69
CA GLU A 343 14.31 4.81 -9.72
C GLU A 343 13.39 4.75 -8.50
N LEU A 344 13.80 5.33 -7.37
CA LEU A 344 12.96 5.41 -6.17
C LEU A 344 11.58 5.99 -6.50
N PHE A 345 10.52 5.38 -5.96
CA PHE A 345 9.11 5.69 -6.24
C PHE A 345 8.56 5.27 -7.62
N SER A 346 9.38 4.75 -8.54
CA SER A 346 8.89 4.04 -9.72
C SER A 346 8.30 2.67 -9.35
N GLU A 347 7.36 2.18 -10.15
CA GLU A 347 6.83 0.83 -9.98
C GLU A 347 7.89 -0.25 -10.22
N GLU A 348 8.82 -0.03 -11.16
CA GLU A 348 9.94 -0.94 -11.45
C GLU A 348 10.84 -1.11 -10.21
N TYR A 349 11.19 -0.02 -9.53
CA TYR A 349 12.05 -0.09 -8.35
C TYR A 349 11.39 -0.84 -7.18
N GLN A 350 10.10 -0.62 -6.95
CA GLN A 350 9.35 -1.37 -5.93
C GLN A 350 9.34 -2.87 -6.25
N ALA A 351 9.10 -3.23 -7.51
CA ALA A 351 9.08 -4.61 -7.96
C ALA A 351 10.45 -5.28 -7.83
N GLU A 352 11.52 -4.63 -8.29
CA GLU A 352 12.89 -5.13 -8.19
C GLU A 352 13.36 -5.31 -6.74
N LEU A 353 13.06 -4.35 -5.86
CA LEU A 353 13.41 -4.45 -4.44
C LEU A 353 12.70 -5.64 -3.78
N ILE A 354 11.38 -5.78 -4.00
CA ILE A 354 10.60 -6.87 -3.42
C ILE A 354 11.15 -8.21 -3.92
N GLN A 355 11.40 -8.35 -5.22
CA GLN A 355 11.97 -9.58 -5.79
C GLN A 355 13.34 -9.91 -5.17
N LYS A 356 14.23 -8.92 -5.03
CA LYS A 356 15.55 -9.13 -4.40
C LYS A 356 15.45 -9.60 -2.95
N TYR A 357 14.47 -9.11 -2.19
CA TYR A 357 14.24 -9.59 -0.83
C TYR A 357 13.75 -11.03 -0.82
N CYS A 358 12.76 -11.36 -1.66
CA CYS A 358 12.26 -12.72 -1.80
C CYS A 358 13.37 -13.72 -2.18
N GLU A 359 14.26 -13.36 -3.12
CA GLU A 359 15.44 -14.16 -3.49
C GLU A 359 16.38 -14.40 -2.30
N VAL A 360 16.63 -13.39 -1.46
CA VAL A 360 17.45 -13.54 -0.25
C VAL A 360 16.75 -14.45 0.76
N ILE A 361 15.44 -14.29 0.97
CA ILE A 361 14.67 -15.10 1.92
C ILE A 361 14.70 -16.58 1.51
N GLU A 362 14.40 -16.89 0.24
CA GLU A 362 14.41 -18.25 -0.30
C GLU A 362 15.79 -18.92 -0.17
N SER A 363 16.87 -18.15 -0.26
CA SER A 363 18.24 -18.68 -0.11
C SER A 363 18.59 -19.17 1.30
N LYS A 364 17.72 -18.96 2.31
CA LYS A 364 18.00 -19.20 3.72
C LYS A 364 17.04 -20.25 4.32
N PRO A 365 17.53 -21.42 4.75
CA PRO A 365 16.67 -22.55 5.14
C PRO A 365 15.91 -22.35 6.46
N TYR A 366 16.34 -21.39 7.30
CA TYR A 366 15.71 -21.05 8.59
C TYR A 366 14.61 -19.98 8.45
N MET A 367 14.35 -19.51 7.22
CA MET A 367 13.25 -18.58 6.98
C MET A 367 11.92 -19.34 6.94
N VAL A 368 10.94 -18.82 7.67
CA VAL A 368 9.58 -19.41 7.75
C VAL A 368 8.51 -18.52 7.14
N GLY A 369 8.87 -17.34 6.63
CA GLY A 369 7.93 -16.50 5.91
C GLY A 369 8.44 -15.15 5.44
N GLU A 370 7.63 -14.56 4.57
CA GLU A 370 7.82 -13.25 3.97
C GLU A 370 6.49 -12.47 3.95
N HIS A 371 6.45 -11.38 4.70
CA HIS A 371 5.32 -10.44 4.72
C HIS A 371 5.74 -9.12 4.11
N VAL A 372 5.28 -8.87 2.88
CA VAL A 372 5.53 -7.61 2.19
C VAL A 372 4.78 -6.49 2.91
N TRP A 373 5.47 -5.40 3.23
CA TRP A 373 4.86 -4.17 3.70
C TRP A 373 4.62 -3.25 2.51
N CYS A 374 3.40 -3.14 2.01
CA CYS A 374 2.15 -3.70 2.57
C CYS A 374 1.22 -4.21 1.48
N PHE A 375 0.12 -4.84 1.88
CA PHE A 375 -0.90 -5.31 0.95
C PHE A 375 -1.44 -4.17 0.07
N ALA A 376 -1.99 -3.11 0.67
CA ALA A 376 -2.55 -1.97 -0.06
C ALA A 376 -2.05 -0.63 0.53
N ASP A 377 -1.91 0.39 -0.32
CA ASP A 377 -1.58 1.74 0.15
C ASP A 377 -2.59 2.21 1.19
N PHE A 378 -2.14 2.95 2.21
CA PHE A 378 -3.00 3.34 3.31
C PHE A 378 -2.67 4.74 3.86
N LYS A 379 -3.60 5.32 4.60
CA LYS A 379 -3.43 6.64 5.21
C LYS A 379 -2.46 6.60 6.41
N THR A 380 -1.58 7.59 6.47
CA THR A 380 -0.66 7.82 7.60
C THR A 380 -0.57 9.31 7.87
N ALA A 381 0.00 9.69 9.03
CA ALA A 381 0.38 11.07 9.32
C ALA A 381 1.25 11.66 8.19
N GLN A 382 1.07 12.95 7.90
CA GLN A 382 1.82 13.65 6.87
C GLN A 382 3.25 13.90 7.34
N VAL A 383 4.22 13.53 6.50
CA VAL A 383 5.66 13.71 6.75
C VAL A 383 6.38 13.95 5.43
N ALA A 384 7.48 14.71 5.44
CA ALA A 384 8.20 15.11 4.22
C ALA A 384 8.72 13.94 3.38
N TYR A 385 9.02 12.79 4.01
CA TYR A 385 9.55 11.60 3.35
C TYR A 385 8.46 10.62 2.87
N ARG A 386 7.17 10.96 2.96
CA ARG A 386 6.05 10.15 2.43
C ARG A 386 5.11 11.01 1.58
N VAL A 387 4.89 10.59 0.34
CA VAL A 387 4.02 11.31 -0.62
C VAL A 387 2.53 11.06 -0.31
N ALA A 388 1.96 11.88 0.58
CA ALA A 388 0.54 11.95 1.00
C ALA A 388 -0.05 10.71 1.72
N LEU A 389 0.41 9.51 1.37
CA LEU A 389 0.02 8.20 1.91
C LEU A 389 1.28 7.39 2.22
N ASN A 390 1.13 6.25 2.93
CA ASN A 390 2.11 5.19 2.79
C ASN A 390 1.85 4.49 1.45
N ARG A 391 2.79 4.64 0.51
CA ARG A 391 2.68 4.16 -0.87
C ARG A 391 3.41 2.84 -1.13
N LYS A 392 3.70 2.09 -0.08
CA LYS A 392 4.37 0.78 -0.18
C LYS A 392 3.43 -0.37 -0.53
N GLY A 393 2.14 -0.11 -0.66
CA GLY A 393 1.17 -1.10 -1.08
C GLY A 393 1.56 -1.70 -2.43
N VAL A 394 1.45 -3.02 -2.55
CA VAL A 394 1.50 -3.68 -3.87
C VAL A 394 0.18 -3.48 -4.63
N PHE A 395 -0.89 -3.19 -3.89
CA PHE A 395 -2.10 -2.58 -4.40
C PHE A 395 -2.18 -1.10 -4.05
N THR A 396 -2.85 -0.31 -4.87
CA THR A 396 -3.26 1.06 -4.52
C THR A 396 -4.28 1.03 -3.38
N ARG A 397 -4.57 2.20 -2.80
CA ARG A 397 -5.55 2.33 -1.71
C ARG A 397 -6.95 1.86 -2.12
N THR A 398 -7.29 1.93 -3.41
CA THR A 398 -8.54 1.44 -4.02
C THR A 398 -8.47 0.00 -4.52
N ARG A 399 -7.41 -0.75 -4.18
CA ARG A 399 -7.19 -2.15 -4.56
C ARG A 399 -6.98 -2.35 -6.07
N GLN A 400 -6.29 -1.42 -6.73
CA GLN A 400 -5.77 -1.64 -8.08
C GLN A 400 -4.36 -2.22 -7.99
N PRO A 401 -4.01 -3.28 -8.74
CA PRO A 401 -2.67 -3.86 -8.67
C PRO A 401 -1.63 -2.89 -9.25
N LYS A 402 -0.47 -2.78 -8.60
CA LYS A 402 0.75 -2.19 -9.17
C LYS A 402 1.61 -3.28 -9.79
N LEU A 403 2.67 -2.92 -10.51
CA LEU A 403 3.64 -3.89 -11.06
C LEU A 403 4.12 -4.93 -10.04
N ALA A 404 4.41 -4.51 -8.81
CA ALA A 404 4.86 -5.39 -7.73
C ALA A 404 3.87 -6.52 -7.41
N ALA A 405 2.55 -6.30 -7.52
CA ALA A 405 1.56 -7.35 -7.28
C ALA A 405 1.64 -8.45 -8.35
N HIS A 406 1.91 -8.09 -9.61
CA HIS A 406 2.07 -9.05 -10.70
C HIS A 406 3.36 -9.87 -10.57
N ILE A 407 4.46 -9.24 -10.13
CA ILE A 407 5.72 -9.93 -9.85
C ILE A 407 5.57 -10.90 -8.68
N LEU A 408 4.96 -10.46 -7.58
CA LEU A 408 4.67 -11.34 -6.45
C LEU A 408 3.76 -12.49 -6.82
N ARG A 409 2.75 -12.28 -7.67
CA ARG A 409 1.90 -13.37 -8.16
C ARG A 409 2.71 -14.41 -8.93
N LYS A 410 3.68 -13.99 -9.75
CA LYS A 410 4.58 -14.91 -10.46
C LYS A 410 5.46 -15.69 -9.49
N TRP A 411 5.91 -15.04 -8.42
CA TRP A 411 6.75 -15.62 -7.38
C TRP A 411 5.98 -16.63 -6.51
N LEU A 412 4.92 -16.17 -5.83
CA LEU A 412 4.15 -16.92 -4.83
C LEU A 412 3.16 -17.93 -5.44
N GLY A 413 2.65 -17.65 -6.64
CA GLY A 413 1.64 -18.44 -7.34
C GLY A 413 2.19 -19.53 -8.26
N SER A 414 3.49 -19.86 -8.18
CA SER A 414 4.11 -20.92 -8.99
C SER A 414 3.78 -22.34 -8.50
N THR A 415 2.49 -22.63 -8.39
CA THR A 415 1.92 -23.97 -8.60
C THR A 415 0.75 -23.79 -9.58
N THR A 416 1.07 -23.88 -10.86
CA THR A 416 0.13 -24.01 -11.99
C THR A 416 -0.98 -22.95 -12.11
N LEU A 417 -0.71 -21.86 -12.84
CA LEU A 417 -1.54 -21.34 -13.94
C LEU A 417 -0.92 -20.02 -14.44
N TRP A 418 -0.58 -19.98 -15.73
CA TRP A 418 0.15 -18.93 -16.50
C TRP A 418 1.68 -19.06 -16.51
N ASN A 419 2.18 -19.92 -17.41
CA ASN A 419 3.57 -19.91 -17.87
C ASN A 419 3.88 -18.61 -18.63
N TRP A 420 4.33 -17.59 -17.91
CA TRP A 420 5.29 -16.64 -18.47
C TRP A 420 6.70 -17.13 -18.09
N CYS A 421 7.18 -18.09 -18.89
CA CYS A 421 8.53 -18.63 -19.00
C CYS A 421 9.55 -18.16 -17.94
N ASN A 422 9.77 -18.99 -16.91
CA ASN A 422 10.87 -18.83 -15.94
C ASN A 422 12.19 -19.46 -16.43
N SER A 423 12.30 -19.83 -17.71
CA SER A 423 13.55 -20.32 -18.33
C SER A 423 14.19 -19.31 -19.31
N CYS A 424 13.69 -18.08 -19.36
CA CYS A 424 14.25 -17.00 -20.17
C CYS A 424 15.43 -16.30 -19.49
N ARG A 425 16.61 -16.94 -19.44
CA ARG A 425 17.87 -16.19 -19.33
C ARG A 425 18.15 -15.56 -20.70
N PHE A 426 17.71 -14.33 -20.89
CA PHE A 426 18.10 -13.56 -22.07
C PHE A 426 19.53 -13.04 -21.86
N THR A 427 20.50 -13.56 -22.60
CA THR A 427 21.78 -12.90 -22.78
C THR A 427 21.68 -12.04 -24.04
N VAL A 428 21.73 -10.71 -23.88
CA VAL A 428 21.79 -9.79 -25.02
C VAL A 428 23.16 -9.91 -25.65
N LEU A 429 23.26 -10.63 -26.77
CA LEU A 429 24.47 -10.70 -27.58
C LEU A 429 24.47 -9.50 -28.54
N ASN A 430 25.23 -8.47 -28.18
CA ASN A 430 25.59 -7.31 -28.99
C ASN A 430 24.44 -6.46 -29.58
N TYR A 431 24.28 -5.26 -29.04
CA TYR A 431 23.63 -4.15 -29.73
C TYR A 431 24.64 -3.53 -30.72
N ASN A 432 24.73 -4.07 -31.94
CA ASN A 432 25.47 -3.39 -32.99
C ASN A 432 24.58 -2.26 -33.53
N GLY A 433 24.97 -1.02 -33.24
CA GLY A 433 24.23 0.21 -33.50
C GLY A 433 24.08 0.62 -34.96
N ASN A 434 23.80 -0.31 -35.86
CA ASN A 434 23.35 0.00 -37.21
C ASN A 434 21.86 -0.32 -37.33
N ASN A 435 21.09 0.65 -37.83
CA ASN A 435 19.63 0.73 -37.97
C ASN A 435 18.93 -0.42 -38.74
N SER A 436 19.53 -1.58 -38.89
CA SER A 436 18.86 -2.80 -39.35
C SER A 436 18.32 -3.56 -38.14
N GLY A 437 17.09 -3.27 -37.73
CA GLY A 437 16.40 -3.87 -36.56
C GLY A 437 16.25 -5.40 -36.60
N GLN A 438 17.35 -6.13 -36.45
CA GLN A 438 17.37 -7.57 -36.23
C GLN A 438 17.94 -7.84 -34.84
N CYS A 439 17.07 -7.82 -33.84
CA CYS A 439 17.38 -8.40 -32.54
C CYS A 439 17.41 -9.92 -32.70
N LYS A 440 18.60 -10.53 -32.65
CA LYS A 440 18.77 -11.98 -32.61
C LYS A 440 18.97 -12.41 -31.16
N ILE A 441 18.09 -13.29 -30.70
CA ILE A 441 18.18 -13.90 -29.38
C ILE A 441 18.54 -15.38 -29.60
N SER A 442 19.56 -15.86 -28.91
CA SER A 442 19.96 -17.27 -28.92
C SER A 442 19.44 -17.97 -27.66
N TYR A 443 18.86 -19.16 -27.83
CA TYR A 443 18.40 -20.04 -26.74
C TYR A 443 19.12 -21.38 -26.89
N GLN A 444 19.90 -21.78 -25.87
CA GLN A 444 20.62 -23.06 -25.85
C GLN A 444 21.44 -23.37 -27.14
N GLY A 445 22.02 -22.34 -27.76
CA GLY A 445 22.83 -22.50 -28.98
C GLY A 445 22.05 -22.41 -30.30
N GLU A 446 20.71 -22.31 -30.28
CA GLU A 446 19.90 -22.07 -31.46
C GLU A 446 19.38 -20.62 -31.56
N VAL A 447 19.42 -20.05 -32.77
CA VAL A 447 18.95 -18.69 -33.05
C VAL A 447 17.44 -18.71 -33.29
N ILE A 448 16.67 -18.17 -32.34
CA ILE A 448 15.22 -18.08 -32.48
C ILE A 448 14.86 -16.83 -33.30
N LYS A 449 14.26 -17.03 -34.49
CA LYS A 449 13.64 -15.95 -35.27
C LYS A 449 12.30 -15.58 -34.63
N MET A 450 12.21 -14.38 -34.06
CA MET A 450 10.92 -13.87 -33.56
C MET A 450 9.92 -13.70 -34.72
N ARG A 451 8.73 -14.30 -34.58
CA ARG A 451 7.60 -14.10 -35.51
C ARG A 451 7.03 -12.69 -35.31
N LYS A 452 7.06 -11.86 -36.37
CA LYS A 452 6.45 -10.53 -36.41
C LYS A 452 4.92 -10.62 -36.26
N SER A 453 4.37 -10.61 -35.05
CA SER A 453 2.92 -10.42 -34.84
C SER A 453 2.54 -9.11 -34.14
N ILE A 454 3.51 -8.35 -33.63
CA ILE A 454 3.26 -7.10 -32.89
C ILE A 454 3.27 -5.85 -33.80
N LEU A 455 3.95 -5.91 -34.95
CA LEU A 455 4.04 -4.78 -35.90
C LEU A 455 2.72 -4.44 -36.60
N LEU A 456 1.84 -5.41 -36.83
CA LEU A 456 0.56 -5.19 -37.51
C LEU A 456 -0.44 -4.37 -36.66
N LYS A 457 -0.46 -4.59 -35.32
CA LYS A 457 -1.33 -3.81 -34.40
C LYS A 457 -0.80 -2.42 -34.09
N GLN A 458 0.52 -2.24 -34.02
CA GLN A 458 1.12 -0.91 -33.84
C GLN A 458 1.03 -0.06 -35.12
N GLY A 459 1.17 -0.68 -36.30
CA GLY A 459 0.93 -0.02 -37.58
C GLY A 459 -0.53 0.44 -37.73
N SER A 460 -1.51 -0.39 -37.35
CA SER A 460 -2.91 0.00 -37.40
C SER A 460 -3.24 1.14 -36.41
N MET A 461 -2.71 1.08 -35.18
CA MET A 461 -2.91 2.14 -34.19
C MET A 461 -2.24 3.45 -34.62
N GLY A 462 -1.01 3.38 -35.14
CA GLY A 462 -0.29 4.53 -35.68
C GLY A 462 -1.00 5.17 -36.86
N ALA A 463 -1.58 4.36 -37.76
CA ALA A 463 -2.39 4.85 -38.86
C ALA A 463 -3.65 5.57 -38.38
N VAL A 464 -4.35 5.04 -37.36
CA VAL A 464 -5.52 5.70 -36.75
C VAL A 464 -5.15 7.03 -36.12
N LEU A 465 -4.07 7.09 -35.34
CA LEU A 465 -3.60 8.33 -34.72
C LEU A 465 -3.13 9.36 -35.75
N ALA A 466 -2.51 8.93 -36.85
CA ALA A 466 -2.12 9.81 -37.94
C ALA A 466 -3.35 10.41 -38.64
N VAL A 467 -4.39 9.61 -38.89
CA VAL A 467 -5.66 10.10 -39.48
C VAL A 467 -6.31 11.12 -38.55
N ILE A 468 -6.37 10.85 -37.24
CA ILE A 468 -6.90 11.81 -36.26
C ILE A 468 -6.07 13.11 -36.27
N GLY A 469 -4.74 13.01 -36.30
CA GLY A 469 -3.85 14.17 -36.40
C GLY A 469 -4.13 15.03 -37.63
N VAL A 470 -4.35 14.40 -38.80
CA VAL A 470 -4.72 15.11 -40.04
C VAL A 470 -6.07 15.82 -39.88
N VAL A 471 -7.06 15.19 -39.25
CA VAL A 471 -8.38 15.80 -39.00
C VAL A 471 -8.27 17.06 -38.12
N PHE A 472 -7.44 17.03 -37.07
CA PHE A 472 -7.20 18.21 -36.22
C PHE A 472 -6.48 19.35 -36.95
N LEU A 473 -5.73 19.05 -38.01
CA LEU A 473 -5.07 20.07 -38.85
C LEU A 473 -6.01 20.66 -39.91
N LEU A 474 -7.13 20.00 -40.26
CA LEU A 474 -8.05 20.48 -41.30
C LEU A 474 -8.56 21.90 -41.08
N PRO A 475 -8.97 22.34 -39.86
CA PRO A 475 -9.40 23.72 -39.64
C PRO A 475 -8.29 24.75 -39.93
N PHE A 476 -7.03 24.43 -39.61
CA PHE A 476 -5.89 25.31 -39.87
C PHE A 476 -5.52 25.33 -41.35
N ILE A 477 -5.56 24.19 -42.03
CA ILE A 477 -5.34 24.08 -43.47
C ILE A 477 -6.44 24.85 -44.22
N TYR A 478 -7.69 24.74 -43.78
CA TYR A 478 -8.81 25.49 -44.34
C TYR A 478 -8.67 27.00 -44.09
N MET A 479 -8.27 27.41 -42.88
CA MET A 479 -8.00 28.82 -42.55
C MET A 479 -6.87 29.39 -43.43
N LEU A 480 -5.80 28.63 -43.62
CA LEU A 480 -4.68 29.05 -44.48
C LEU A 480 -5.05 29.05 -45.96
N SER A 481 -5.88 28.11 -46.42
CA SER A 481 -6.33 28.09 -47.81
C SER A 481 -7.27 29.25 -48.13
N THR A 482 -8.25 29.49 -47.25
CA THR A 482 -9.21 30.58 -47.41
C THR A 482 -8.56 31.96 -47.39
N SER A 483 -7.43 32.16 -46.71
CA SER A 483 -6.71 33.43 -46.75
C SER A 483 -6.18 33.79 -48.15
N PHE A 484 -5.96 32.80 -49.03
CA PHE A 484 -5.57 33.00 -50.43
C PHE A 484 -6.76 33.14 -51.39
N SER A 485 -8.01 33.06 -50.92
CA SER A 485 -9.18 33.30 -51.79
C SER A 485 -9.45 34.79 -51.92
N ARG A 486 -9.50 35.31 -53.15
CA ARG A 486 -9.72 36.74 -53.42
C ARG A 486 -11.00 37.31 -52.80
N GLN A 487 -12.04 36.49 -52.63
CA GLN A 487 -13.36 36.90 -52.15
C GLN A 487 -13.60 36.63 -50.65
N ALA A 488 -12.65 35.99 -49.95
CA ALA A 488 -12.82 35.60 -48.54
C ALA A 488 -13.00 36.78 -47.56
N ASN A 489 -12.63 38.00 -47.96
CA ASN A 489 -12.89 39.21 -47.18
C ASN A 489 -14.37 39.69 -47.25
N ILE A 490 -15.18 39.11 -48.15
CA ILE A 490 -16.57 39.53 -48.42
C ILE A 490 -17.55 38.40 -48.01
N ALA A 491 -17.27 37.16 -48.41
CA ALA A 491 -18.05 35.99 -48.03
C ALA A 491 -17.16 34.74 -47.98
N LEU A 492 -17.41 33.86 -47.01
CA LEU A 492 -16.71 32.58 -46.94
C LEU A 492 -17.18 31.68 -48.09
N PRO A 493 -16.26 31.00 -48.82
CA PRO A 493 -16.64 30.10 -49.90
C PRO A 493 -17.49 28.93 -49.36
N TYR A 494 -18.64 28.69 -49.98
CA TYR A 494 -19.53 27.58 -49.67
C TYR A 494 -19.91 26.82 -50.96
N PRO A 495 -19.72 25.49 -51.02
CA PRO A 495 -19.20 24.61 -49.96
C PRO A 495 -17.72 24.86 -49.64
N PRO A 496 -17.22 24.49 -48.44
CA PRO A 496 -15.82 24.69 -48.07
C PRO A 496 -14.89 23.92 -49.01
N GLN A 497 -14.03 24.65 -49.70
CA GLN A 497 -13.04 24.09 -50.63
C GLN A 497 -11.63 24.18 -50.01
N LEU A 498 -10.82 23.12 -50.16
CA LEU A 498 -9.43 23.08 -49.68
C LEU A 498 -8.46 23.85 -50.59
N ILE A 499 -8.81 24.04 -51.86
CA ILE A 499 -8.05 24.85 -52.82
C ILE A 499 -9.02 25.92 -53.33
N PRO A 500 -8.71 27.22 -53.19
CA PRO A 500 -9.58 28.27 -53.70
C PRO A 500 -9.61 28.24 -55.22
N GLU A 501 -10.80 28.36 -55.83
CA GLU A 501 -10.93 28.53 -57.29
C GLU A 501 -10.17 29.77 -57.80
N ASP A 502 -10.23 30.87 -57.04
CA ASP A 502 -9.53 32.13 -57.31
C ASP A 502 -8.31 32.32 -56.39
N PHE A 503 -7.29 31.47 -56.54
CA PHE A 503 -6.04 31.61 -55.77
C PHE A 503 -5.38 32.97 -56.05
N SER A 504 -5.23 33.79 -55.01
CA SER A 504 -4.71 35.14 -55.13
C SER A 504 -4.01 35.63 -53.87
N PHE A 505 -2.88 36.31 -54.05
CA PHE A 505 -2.23 37.08 -52.97
C PHE A 505 -2.93 38.42 -52.69
N PHE A 506 -4.06 38.71 -53.34
CA PHE A 506 -4.77 39.98 -53.23
C PHE A 506 -5.04 40.40 -51.78
N ASN A 507 -5.54 39.50 -50.92
CA ASN A 507 -5.81 39.81 -49.51
C ASN A 507 -4.54 40.18 -48.73
N TYR A 508 -3.43 39.49 -49.01
CA TYR A 508 -2.14 39.80 -48.39
C TYR A 508 -1.59 41.13 -48.89
N ILE A 509 -1.73 41.43 -50.19
CA ILE A 509 -1.31 42.72 -50.77
C ILE A 509 -2.16 43.86 -50.21
N VAL A 510 -3.48 43.68 -50.11
CA VAL A 510 -4.40 44.64 -49.48
C VAL A 510 -4.03 44.81 -48.01
N MET A 511 -3.82 43.73 -47.26
CA MET A 511 -3.41 43.80 -45.85
C MET A 511 -2.10 44.58 -45.68
N LEU A 512 -1.08 44.29 -46.50
CA LEU A 512 0.22 44.96 -46.44
C LEU A 512 0.19 46.42 -46.92
N LYS A 513 -0.76 46.80 -47.79
CA LYS A 513 -0.91 48.19 -48.30
C LYS A 513 -1.87 49.03 -47.46
N SER A 514 -2.94 48.42 -46.94
CA SER A 514 -4.00 49.09 -46.17
C SER A 514 -3.65 49.19 -44.69
N PHE A 515 -2.81 48.30 -44.17
CA PHE A 515 -2.38 48.31 -42.78
C PHE A 515 -0.86 48.36 -42.68
N SER A 516 -0.36 49.12 -41.70
CA SER A 516 1.08 49.21 -41.42
C SER A 516 1.56 48.01 -40.60
N VAL A 517 1.39 46.80 -41.13
CA VAL A 517 1.66 45.56 -40.40
C VAL A 517 3.13 45.43 -39.98
N GLY A 518 4.07 45.90 -40.80
CA GLY A 518 5.47 46.00 -40.41
C GLY A 518 5.69 46.89 -39.19
N LEU A 519 4.98 48.03 -39.09
CA LEU A 519 5.02 48.91 -37.92
C LEU A 519 4.38 48.25 -36.70
N TYR A 520 3.31 47.47 -36.88
CA TYR A 520 2.67 46.74 -35.77
C TYR A 520 3.60 45.67 -35.19
N TYR A 521 4.22 44.84 -36.03
CA TYR A 521 5.21 43.87 -35.58
C TYR A 521 6.43 44.52 -34.95
N PHE A 522 6.90 45.64 -35.50
CA PHE A 522 8.01 46.41 -34.92
C PHE A 522 7.63 46.97 -33.54
N ASN A 523 6.42 47.52 -33.39
CA ASN A 523 5.88 47.98 -32.11
C ASN A 523 5.78 46.84 -31.09
N SER A 524 5.27 45.68 -31.51
CA SER A 524 5.20 44.48 -30.67
C SER A 524 6.59 44.00 -30.26
N GLY A 525 7.55 43.97 -31.18
CA GLY A 525 8.94 43.63 -30.88
C GLY A 525 9.55 44.56 -29.83
N ILE A 526 9.38 45.87 -29.98
CA ILE A 526 9.84 46.86 -28.99
C ILE A 526 9.20 46.60 -27.63
N VAL A 527 7.88 46.42 -27.58
CA VAL A 527 7.16 46.17 -26.32
C VAL A 527 7.63 44.88 -25.67
N THR A 528 7.67 43.76 -26.42
CA THR A 528 8.08 42.46 -25.91
C THR A 528 9.52 42.48 -25.40
N SER A 529 10.47 43.00 -26.18
CA SER A 529 11.88 43.08 -25.74
C SER A 529 12.05 43.96 -24.51
N SER A 530 11.34 45.08 -24.43
CA SER A 530 11.37 45.98 -23.27
C SER A 530 10.78 45.32 -22.02
N VAL A 531 9.67 44.60 -22.16
CA VAL A 531 9.04 43.86 -21.06
C VAL A 531 9.96 42.73 -20.59
N VAL A 532 10.51 41.93 -21.50
CA VAL A 532 11.43 40.83 -21.14
C VAL A 532 12.65 41.36 -20.41
N GLY A 533 13.30 42.41 -20.91
CA GLY A 533 14.44 43.06 -20.25
C GLY A 533 14.08 43.59 -18.86
N GLY A 534 12.93 44.27 -18.74
CA GLY A 534 12.43 44.79 -17.48
C GLY A 534 12.11 43.72 -16.44
N VAL A 535 11.40 42.67 -16.85
CA VAL A 535 11.05 41.54 -16.00
C VAL A 535 12.30 40.82 -15.50
N LEU A 536 13.27 40.58 -16.38
CA LEU A 536 14.53 39.93 -15.99
C LEU A 536 15.30 40.78 -14.99
N LEU A 537 15.42 42.09 -15.23
CA LEU A 537 16.11 43.01 -14.32
C LEU A 537 15.44 43.04 -12.94
N ILE A 538 14.15 43.36 -12.90
CA ILE A 538 13.40 43.55 -11.64
C ILE A 538 13.28 42.23 -10.88
N SER A 539 12.96 41.13 -11.57
CA SER A 539 12.80 39.82 -10.92
C SER A 539 14.13 39.28 -10.40
N SER A 540 15.24 39.52 -11.10
CA SER A 540 16.59 39.13 -10.62
C SER A 540 16.98 39.90 -9.36
N LEU A 541 16.79 41.22 -9.34
CA LEU A 541 17.12 42.06 -8.18
C LEU A 541 16.23 41.74 -6.97
N ALA A 542 14.91 41.69 -7.17
CA ALA A 542 13.96 41.34 -6.11
C ALA A 542 14.16 39.90 -5.63
N GLY A 543 14.41 38.98 -6.56
CA GLY A 543 14.69 37.57 -6.29
C GLY A 543 15.93 37.37 -5.43
N TYR A 544 17.04 38.04 -5.78
CA TYR A 544 18.28 38.01 -5.01
C TYR A 544 18.10 38.64 -3.61
N ALA A 545 17.53 39.84 -3.54
CA ALA A 545 17.32 40.55 -2.28
C ALA A 545 16.46 39.75 -1.29
N ILE A 546 15.40 39.09 -1.77
CA ILE A 546 14.53 38.26 -0.93
C ILE A 546 15.14 36.88 -0.70
N ALA A 547 15.86 36.26 -1.64
CA ALA A 547 16.47 34.95 -1.40
C ALA A 547 17.63 35.06 -0.40
N LYS A 548 18.59 35.95 -0.64
CA LYS A 548 19.87 36.02 0.07
C LYS A 548 19.95 37.11 1.14
N GLY A 549 19.14 38.17 1.05
CA GLY A 549 19.15 39.27 2.02
C GLY A 549 18.56 38.89 3.39
N SER A 550 19.07 39.53 4.45
CA SER A 550 18.59 39.39 5.83
C SER A 550 18.15 40.74 6.39
N PHE A 551 16.92 41.17 6.07
CA PHE A 551 16.33 42.42 6.57
C PHE A 551 14.96 42.19 7.19
N ARG A 552 14.57 43.08 8.12
CA ARG A 552 13.29 43.04 8.82
C ARG A 552 12.14 43.30 7.83
N GLY A 553 11.12 42.42 7.84
CA GLY A 553 9.96 42.51 6.93
C GLY A 553 10.05 41.67 5.64
N LYS A 554 11.16 40.96 5.40
CA LYS A 554 11.35 40.09 4.21
C LYS A 554 10.21 39.11 3.95
N TYR A 555 9.74 38.40 4.98
CA TYR A 555 8.65 37.43 4.83
C TYR A 555 7.29 38.08 4.55
N PHE A 556 7.07 39.29 5.05
CA PHE A 556 5.86 40.06 4.78
C PHE A 556 5.81 40.50 3.31
N ILE A 557 6.94 41.01 2.77
CA ILE A 557 7.06 41.36 1.35
C ILE A 557 6.91 40.12 0.45
N PHE A 558 7.49 38.98 0.85
CA PHE A 558 7.32 37.73 0.12
C PHE A 558 5.85 37.28 0.06
N LEU A 559 5.11 37.42 1.17
CA LEU A 559 3.69 37.10 1.23
C LEU A 559 2.83 38.05 0.38
N LEU A 560 3.17 39.35 0.36
CA LEU A 560 2.53 40.31 -0.55
C LEU A 560 2.74 39.95 -2.02
N ILE A 561 3.94 39.52 -2.41
CA ILE A 561 4.23 39.07 -3.79
C ILE A 561 3.36 37.86 -4.14
N LEU A 562 3.25 36.87 -3.26
CA LEU A 562 2.38 35.71 -3.47
C LEU A 562 0.91 36.09 -3.59
N ALA A 563 0.43 37.05 -2.80
CA ALA A 563 -0.94 37.52 -2.86
C ALA A 563 -1.29 38.12 -4.24
N THR A 564 -0.34 38.79 -4.90
CA THR A 564 -0.57 39.32 -6.27
C THR A 564 -0.81 38.22 -7.30
N MET A 565 -0.27 37.01 -7.10
CA MET A 565 -0.47 35.87 -8.00
C MET A 565 -1.86 35.24 -7.87
N MET A 566 -2.59 35.53 -6.80
CA MET A 566 -3.92 35.00 -6.55
C MET A 566 -5.01 35.78 -7.30
N VAL A 567 -4.67 36.94 -7.88
CA VAL A 567 -5.60 37.78 -8.64
C VAL A 567 -5.46 37.47 -10.13
N PRO A 568 -6.49 36.90 -10.80
CA PRO A 568 -6.47 36.67 -12.24
C PRO A 568 -6.23 37.97 -13.01
N PHE A 569 -5.36 37.91 -14.03
CA PHE A 569 -5.00 39.08 -14.85
C PHE A 569 -6.23 39.80 -15.41
N GLN A 570 -7.25 39.05 -15.80
CA GLN A 570 -8.50 39.56 -16.35
C GLN A 570 -9.20 40.57 -15.43
N ILE A 571 -9.05 40.42 -14.10
CA ILE A 571 -9.69 41.30 -13.11
C ILE A 571 -8.98 42.65 -13.01
N ILE A 572 -7.66 42.69 -13.25
CA ILE A 572 -6.85 43.90 -13.09
C ILE A 572 -6.72 44.74 -14.37
N VAL A 573 -7.15 44.24 -15.53
CA VAL A 573 -7.05 44.96 -16.82
C VAL A 573 -7.75 46.33 -16.76
N VAL A 574 -8.99 46.39 -16.26
CA VAL A 574 -9.76 47.65 -16.20
C VAL A 574 -9.13 48.66 -15.22
N PRO A 575 -8.79 48.28 -13.97
CA PRO A 575 -8.04 49.15 -13.06
C PRO A 575 -6.71 49.67 -13.63
N LEU A 576 -5.93 48.80 -14.31
CA LEU A 576 -4.67 49.19 -14.93
C LEU A 576 -4.88 50.21 -16.05
N TYR A 577 -5.91 50.02 -16.89
CA TYR A 577 -6.27 50.99 -17.91
C TYR A 577 -6.62 52.36 -17.32
N ILE A 578 -7.45 52.39 -16.27
CA ILE A 578 -7.81 53.63 -15.55
C ILE A 578 -6.56 54.29 -14.95
N LEU A 579 -5.62 53.51 -14.41
CA LEU A 579 -4.36 54.03 -13.88
C LEU A 579 -3.53 54.69 -14.98
N MET A 580 -3.36 54.04 -16.14
CA MET A 580 -2.61 54.58 -17.28
C MET A 580 -3.26 55.86 -17.84
N LEU A 581 -4.59 55.95 -17.83
CA LEU A 581 -5.33 57.18 -18.14
C LEU A 581 -5.02 58.32 -17.16
N LYS A 582 -5.07 58.04 -15.84
CA LYS A 582 -4.81 59.05 -14.80
C LYS A 582 -3.40 59.62 -14.87
N ILE A 583 -2.40 58.79 -15.18
CA ILE A 583 -1.00 59.23 -15.32
C ILE A 583 -0.66 59.75 -16.72
N LYS A 584 -1.66 59.91 -17.60
CA LYS A 584 -1.52 60.44 -18.97
C LYS A 584 -0.54 59.67 -19.85
N LEU A 585 -0.41 58.36 -19.64
CA LEU A 585 0.39 57.46 -20.49
C LEU A 585 -0.48 56.65 -21.47
N TYR A 586 -1.78 56.93 -21.53
CA TYR A 586 -2.67 56.33 -22.52
C TYR A 586 -2.18 56.64 -23.94
N ASP A 587 -2.42 55.70 -24.87
CA ASP A 587 -1.91 55.76 -26.25
C ASP A 587 -0.38 55.79 -26.40
N THR A 588 0.35 55.33 -25.37
CA THR A 588 1.80 55.14 -25.44
C THR A 588 2.20 53.69 -25.29
N ARG A 589 3.36 53.31 -25.85
CA ARG A 589 3.94 51.96 -25.63
C ARG A 589 4.27 51.71 -24.16
N LEU A 590 4.54 52.76 -23.37
CA LEU A 590 4.82 52.65 -21.94
C LEU A 590 3.63 52.14 -21.14
N ALA A 591 2.40 52.45 -21.56
CA ALA A 591 1.20 51.90 -20.93
C ALA A 591 1.07 50.38 -21.08
N LEU A 592 1.69 49.79 -22.12
CA LEU A 592 1.73 48.34 -22.31
C LEU A 592 2.93 47.69 -21.61
N ILE A 593 4.03 48.44 -21.46
CA ILE A 593 5.28 47.92 -20.90
C ILE A 593 5.26 47.93 -19.37
N LEU A 594 5.00 49.10 -18.75
CA LEU A 594 5.18 49.30 -17.31
C LEU A 594 4.36 48.35 -16.42
N PRO A 595 3.07 48.07 -16.70
CA PRO A 595 2.26 47.23 -15.81
C PRO A 595 2.74 45.78 -15.71
N VAL A 596 3.43 45.28 -16.73
CA VAL A 596 3.84 43.87 -16.83
C VAL A 596 5.34 43.66 -16.57
N MET A 597 6.11 44.75 -16.40
CA MET A 597 7.54 44.69 -16.08
C MET A 597 7.82 44.06 -14.70
N ALA A 598 6.87 44.15 -13.76
CA ALA A 598 6.98 43.55 -12.43
C ALA A 598 5.82 42.56 -12.21
N ASN A 599 6.09 41.27 -12.42
CA ASN A 599 5.11 40.20 -12.26
C ASN A 599 5.48 39.32 -11.05
N GLY A 600 4.52 39.10 -10.15
CA GLY A 600 4.70 38.25 -8.98
C GLY A 600 5.14 36.82 -9.31
N TYR A 601 4.67 36.25 -10.42
CA TYR A 601 5.09 34.91 -10.88
C TYR A 601 6.58 34.86 -11.23
N SER A 602 7.07 35.83 -12.01
CA SER A 602 8.48 35.89 -12.42
C SER A 602 9.41 36.15 -11.23
N ILE A 603 9.01 37.04 -10.31
CA ILE A 603 9.75 37.30 -9.08
C ILE A 603 9.80 36.03 -8.21
N PHE A 604 8.68 35.31 -8.06
CA PHE A 604 8.62 34.06 -7.31
C PHE A 604 9.55 32.98 -7.90
N LEU A 605 9.51 32.76 -9.21
CA LEU A 605 10.40 31.80 -9.88
C LEU A 605 11.88 32.15 -9.62
N MET A 606 12.23 33.43 -9.72
CA MET A 606 13.59 33.88 -9.48
C MET A 606 14.03 33.71 -8.02
N ILE A 607 13.12 33.89 -7.04
CA ILE A 607 13.39 33.59 -5.64
C ILE A 607 13.71 32.11 -5.44
N GLN A 608 12.95 31.19 -6.06
CA GLN A 608 13.19 29.75 -5.93
C GLN A 608 14.52 29.35 -6.56
N TYR A 609 14.81 29.88 -7.75
CA TYR A 609 16.09 29.66 -8.42
C TYR A 609 17.27 30.17 -7.58
N MET A 610 17.22 31.41 -7.08
CA MET A 610 18.30 31.99 -6.28
C MET A 610 18.49 31.32 -4.91
N LYS A 611 17.46 30.67 -4.36
CA LYS A 611 17.60 29.82 -3.16
C LYS A 611 18.32 28.50 -3.42
N SER A 612 18.27 28.00 -4.65
CA SER A 612 18.93 26.74 -5.04
C SER A 612 20.43 26.89 -5.30
N ILE A 613 20.88 28.11 -5.58
CA ILE A 613 22.30 28.44 -5.72
C ILE A 613 22.90 28.57 -4.31
N PRO A 614 24.06 27.96 -4.01
CA PRO A 614 24.72 28.02 -2.70
C PRO A 614 24.86 29.43 -2.12
#